data_AF-A0AAY5KYE3-F1
#
_entry.id   AF-A0AAY5KYE3-F1
#
_cell.length_a   1.000
_cell.length_b   1.000
_cell.length_c   1.000
_cell.angle_alpha   90.00
_cell.angle_beta   90.00
_cell.angle_gamma   90.00
#
_symmetry.space_group_name_H-M   'P 1'
#
loop_
_entity.id
_entity.type
_entity.pdbx_description
1 polymer ?
#
loop_
_entity_poly.entity_id
_entity_poly.type
_entity_poly.pdbx_seq_one_letter_code
_entity_poly.pdbx_strand_id
1 'polypeptide(L)'
;MRQSCGQKCLVDARGQRRMGRLIQADRRATLTEITTRYNRGMQQSICEATTRTTLRRMGYNSRRPHQVPLLKKRLQFAQAHQNWTVEDWKNVSVETFRW
;
A
#
# COMPACT_ATOMS: atom_id res chain seq x y z
N MET A 1 38.19 10.33 -0.41
CA MET A 1 37.21 9.49 -1.14
C MET A 1 36.75 8.36 -0.22
N ARG A 2 35.48 8.33 0.21
CA ARG A 2 34.96 7.17 0.94
C ARG A 2 34.74 6.06 -0.07
N GLN A 3 35.60 5.06 -0.09
CA GLN A 3 35.33 3.81 -0.79
C GLN A 3 34.06 3.23 -0.19
N SER A 4 32.95 3.32 -0.92
CA SER A 4 31.73 2.59 -0.59
C SER A 4 31.99 1.12 -0.92
N CYS A 5 32.69 0.43 -0.02
CA CYS A 5 32.72 -1.02 -0.01
C CYS A 5 31.26 -1.49 0.08
N GLY A 6 30.76 -2.08 -1.01
CA GLY A 6 29.36 -2.43 -1.18
C GLY A 6 28.89 -3.26 0.01
N GLN A 7 27.94 -2.72 0.77
CA GLN A 7 27.37 -3.42 1.93
C GLN A 7 26.79 -4.76 1.45
N LYS A 8 27.42 -5.87 1.87
CA LYS A 8 26.99 -7.23 1.56
C LYS A 8 25.49 -7.35 1.85
N CYS A 9 24.71 -7.61 0.81
CA CYS A 9 23.27 -7.74 0.92
C CYS A 9 22.99 -9.09 1.58
N LEU A 10 22.54 -9.08 2.84
CA LEU A 10 22.10 -10.31 3.55
C LEU A 10 21.03 -11.08 2.76
N VAL A 11 20.28 -10.37 1.93
CA VAL A 11 19.31 -10.94 1.01
C VAL A 11 19.94 -10.98 -0.39
N ASP A 12 20.12 -12.20 -0.90
CA ASP A 12 20.61 -12.47 -2.25
C ASP A 12 19.53 -12.17 -3.31
N ALA A 13 19.88 -12.28 -4.60
CA ALA A 13 18.94 -12.03 -5.68
C ALA A 13 17.73 -12.99 -5.67
N ARG A 14 17.87 -14.22 -5.14
CA ARG A 14 16.76 -15.15 -4.96
C ARG A 14 15.83 -14.68 -3.84
N GLY A 15 16.40 -14.24 -2.71
CA GLY A 15 15.68 -13.64 -1.60
C GLY A 15 14.91 -12.39 -2.01
N GLN A 16 15.52 -11.50 -2.79
CA GLN A 16 14.84 -10.32 -3.34
C GLN A 16 13.64 -10.71 -4.22
N ARG A 17 13.80 -11.69 -5.13
CA ARG A 17 12.68 -12.21 -5.94
C ARG A 17 11.56 -12.82 -5.09
N ARG A 18 11.90 -13.54 -4.01
CA ARG A 18 10.89 -14.07 -3.07
C ARG A 18 10.16 -12.93 -2.36
N MET A 19 10.88 -11.91 -1.92
CA MET A 19 10.30 -10.73 -1.27
C MET A 19 9.34 -9.99 -2.20
N GLY A 20 9.72 -9.82 -3.48
CA GLY A 20 8.86 -9.25 -4.51
C GLY A 20 7.55 -10.02 -4.68
N ARG A 21 7.60 -11.37 -4.69
CA ARG A 21 6.40 -12.21 -4.75
C ARG A 21 5.47 -12.01 -3.54
N LEU A 22 6.03 -11.89 -2.33
CA LEU A 22 5.24 -11.63 -1.12
C LEU A 22 4.49 -10.29 -1.20
N ILE A 23 5.14 -9.24 -1.69
CA ILE A 23 4.55 -7.91 -1.85
C ILE A 23 3.51 -7.88 -2.97
N GLN A 24 3.75 -8.60 -4.07
CA GLN A 24 2.80 -8.72 -5.16
C GLN A 24 1.52 -9.44 -4.73
N ALA A 25 1.65 -10.51 -3.94
CA ALA A 25 0.51 -11.24 -3.39
C ALA A 25 -0.30 -10.40 -2.40
N ASP A 26 0.38 -9.60 -1.56
CA ASP A 26 -0.27 -8.76 -0.56
C ASP A 26 0.38 -7.38 -0.50
N ARG A 27 -0.13 -6.47 -1.34
CA ARG A 27 0.38 -5.09 -1.47
C ARG A 27 0.13 -4.24 -0.22
N ARG A 28 -0.62 -4.75 0.77
CA ARG A 28 -0.96 -4.07 2.02
C ARG A 28 -0.25 -4.66 3.23
N ALA A 29 0.53 -5.73 3.04
CA ALA A 29 1.29 -6.36 4.11
C ALA A 29 2.21 -5.36 4.80
N THR A 30 2.19 -5.39 6.13
CA THR A 30 3.08 -4.61 6.99
C THR A 30 4.50 -5.17 6.97
N LEU A 31 5.47 -4.37 7.43
CA LEU A 31 6.87 -4.77 7.48
C LEU A 31 7.07 -6.05 8.31
N THR A 32 6.37 -6.18 9.43
CA THR A 32 6.41 -7.33 10.32
C THR A 32 5.83 -8.57 9.63
N GLU A 33 4.69 -8.45 8.96
CA GLU A 33 4.09 -9.55 8.21
C GLU A 33 4.98 -10.03 7.06
N ILE A 34 5.59 -9.11 6.32
CA ILE A 34 6.55 -9.44 5.25
C ILE A 34 7.74 -10.19 5.84
N THR A 35 8.29 -9.72 6.97
CA THR A 35 9.45 -10.33 7.63
C THR A 35 9.12 -11.74 8.13
N THR A 36 7.99 -11.93 8.81
CA THR A 36 7.53 -13.24 9.31
C THR A 36 7.25 -14.22 8.17
N ARG A 37 6.58 -13.78 7.10
CA ARG A 37 6.30 -14.62 5.92
C ARG A 37 7.56 -14.96 5.14
N TYR A 38 8.54 -14.05 5.09
CA TYR A 38 9.83 -14.30 4.46
C TYR A 38 10.66 -15.32 5.24
N ASN A 39 10.69 -15.19 6.57
CA ASN A 39 11.45 -16.09 7.44
C ASN A 39 10.85 -17.51 7.51
N ARG A 40 9.56 -17.68 7.21
CA ARG A 40 8.91 -19.00 7.16
C ARG A 40 9.66 -19.90 6.17
N GLY A 41 10.26 -20.98 6.66
CA GLY A 41 11.01 -21.95 5.86
C GLY A 41 12.40 -21.52 5.41
N MET A 42 12.98 -20.46 5.99
CA MET A 42 14.39 -20.11 5.80
C MET A 42 15.26 -20.68 6.92
N GLN A 43 16.45 -21.15 6.57
CA GLN A 43 17.46 -21.57 7.54
C GLN A 43 18.05 -20.38 8.32
N GLN A 44 18.07 -19.20 7.69
CA GLN A 44 18.52 -17.95 8.31
C GLN A 44 17.37 -16.94 8.33
N SER A 45 16.97 -16.53 9.53
CA SER A 45 15.98 -15.47 9.71
C SER A 45 16.62 -14.10 9.50
N ILE A 46 15.85 -13.18 8.93
CA ILE A 46 16.22 -11.77 8.81
C ILE A 46 15.40 -10.94 9.79
N CYS A 47 16.00 -9.88 10.31
CA CYS A 47 15.30 -8.88 11.11
C CYS A 47 14.56 -7.87 10.23
N GLU A 48 13.60 -7.15 10.82
CA GLU A 48 12.82 -6.14 10.10
C GLU A 48 13.67 -5.01 9.50
N ALA A 49 14.80 -4.67 10.14
CA ALA A 49 15.72 -3.65 9.63
C ALA A 49 16.36 -4.07 8.29
N THR A 50 16.73 -5.34 8.16
CA THR A 50 17.24 -5.93 6.92
C THR A 50 16.14 -6.01 5.87
N THR A 51 14.92 -6.40 6.24
CA THR A 51 13.75 -6.37 5.36
C THR A 51 13.54 -4.95 4.81
N ARG A 52 13.49 -3.95 5.68
CA ARG A 52 13.30 -2.54 5.30
C ARG A 52 14.36 -2.04 4.34
N THR A 53 15.63 -2.35 4.62
CA THR A 53 16.76 -1.96 3.76
C THR A 53 16.65 -2.61 2.39
N THR A 54 16.32 -3.89 2.34
CA THR A 54 16.15 -4.64 1.09
C THR A 54 14.98 -4.10 0.27
N LEU A 55 13.84 -3.83 0.91
CA LEU A 55 12.68 -3.21 0.26
C LEU A 55 13.01 -1.86 -0.37
N ARG A 56 13.76 -1.00 0.35
CA ARG A 56 14.22 0.29 -0.17
C ARG A 56 15.16 0.13 -1.37
N ARG A 57 16.11 -0.81 -1.32
CA ARG A 57 17.00 -1.13 -2.44
C ARG A 57 16.24 -1.61 -3.68
N MET A 58 15.13 -2.32 -3.47
CA MET A 58 14.23 -2.77 -4.54
C MET A 58 13.28 -1.67 -5.05
N GLY A 59 13.32 -0.45 -4.47
CA GLY A 59 12.47 0.66 -4.86
C GLY A 59 11.10 0.71 -4.17
N TYR A 60 10.83 -0.15 -3.19
CA TYR A 60 9.60 -0.08 -2.40
C TYR A 60 9.71 0.98 -1.30
N ASN A 61 8.66 1.78 -1.16
CA ASN A 61 8.52 2.75 -0.07
C ASN A 61 7.28 2.45 0.77
N SER A 62 7.26 2.95 2.01
CA SER A 62 6.10 2.86 2.88
C SER A 62 4.90 3.55 2.25
N ARG A 63 3.78 2.83 2.12
CA ARG A 63 2.53 3.40 1.63
C ARG A 63 1.68 3.86 2.80
N ARG A 64 1.38 5.16 2.86
CA ARG A 64 0.30 5.65 3.74
C ARG A 64 -1.04 5.27 3.10
N PRO A 65 -1.94 4.55 3.79
CA PRO A 65 -3.28 4.35 3.28
C PRO A 65 -3.95 5.72 3.17
N HIS A 66 -4.41 6.07 1.96
CA HIS A 66 -5.23 7.25 1.78
C HIS A 66 -6.55 6.97 2.52
N GLN A 67 -6.77 7.65 3.65
CA GLN A 67 -8.10 7.68 4.25
C GLN A 67 -8.98 8.47 3.29
N VAL A 68 -9.83 7.78 2.55
CA VAL A 68 -10.81 8.40 1.65
C VAL A 68 -12.24 8.18 2.15
N PRO A 69 -12.59 8.67 3.36
CA PRO A 69 -13.95 8.56 3.87
C PRO A 69 -14.98 9.25 2.95
N LEU A 70 -14.56 10.32 2.26
CA LEU A 70 -15.39 11.05 1.32
C LEU A 70 -15.79 10.23 0.08
N LEU A 71 -14.89 9.39 -0.45
CA LEU A 71 -15.19 8.58 -1.64
C LEU A 71 -16.28 7.53 -1.37
N LYS A 72 -16.30 6.95 -0.16
CA LYS A 72 -17.37 6.01 0.22
C LYS A 72 -18.73 6.69 0.30
N LYS A 73 -18.80 7.87 0.92
CA LYS A 73 -20.05 8.65 1.00
C LYS A 73 -20.54 9.09 -0.37
N ARG A 74 -19.63 9.54 -1.25
CA ARG A 74 -19.97 9.92 -2.63
C ARG A 74 -20.45 8.73 -3.46
N LEU A 75 -19.84 7.56 -3.29
CA LEU A 75 -20.29 6.34 -3.95
C LEU A 75 -21.70 5.93 -3.49
N GLN A 76 -21.95 5.92 -2.18
CA GLN A 76 -23.27 5.63 -1.63
C GLN A 76 -24.34 6.60 -2.12
N PHE A 77 -24.02 7.90 -2.15
CA PHE A 77 -24.90 8.93 -2.71
C PHE A 77 -25.20 8.65 -4.18
N ALA A 78 -24.17 8.46 -5.02
CA ALA A 78 -24.36 8.17 -6.44
C ALA A 78 -25.18 6.90 -6.70
N GLN A 79 -24.98 5.84 -5.90
CA GLN A 79 -25.75 4.60 -6.01
C GLN A 79 -27.22 4.79 -5.64
N ALA A 80 -27.50 5.52 -4.54
CA ALA A 80 -28.87 5.80 -4.12
C ALA A 80 -29.63 6.70 -5.11
N HIS A 81 -28.89 7.48 -5.92
CA HIS A 81 -29.43 8.50 -6.83
C HIS A 81 -29.17 8.12 -8.31
N GLN A 82 -28.89 6.85 -8.59
CA GLN A 82 -28.51 6.38 -9.92
C GLN A 82 -29.63 6.56 -10.97
N ASN A 83 -30.89 6.51 -10.53
CA ASN A 83 -32.07 6.59 -11.40
C ASN A 83 -32.74 7.97 -11.38
N TRP A 84 -32.06 9.00 -10.88
CA TRP A 84 -32.62 10.34 -10.78
C TRP A 84 -32.76 11.02 -12.14
N THR A 85 -33.89 11.69 -12.33
CA THR A 85 -34.17 12.48 -13.52
C THR A 85 -33.52 13.85 -13.44
N VAL A 86 -33.45 14.57 -14.57
CA VAL A 86 -32.82 15.91 -14.63
C VAL A 86 -33.51 16.89 -13.68
N GLU A 87 -34.83 16.76 -13.45
CA GLU A 87 -35.58 17.52 -12.45
C GLU A 87 -35.12 17.22 -11.01
N ASP A 88 -34.88 15.97 -10.65
CA ASP A 88 -34.41 15.60 -9.31
C ASP A 88 -33.02 16.18 -9.01
N TRP A 89 -32.16 16.23 -10.02
CA TRP A 89 -30.82 16.84 -9.91
C TRP A 89 -30.85 18.35 -9.67
N LYS A 90 -31.90 19.06 -10.12
CA LYS A 90 -32.06 20.50 -9.86
C LYS A 90 -32.13 20.76 -8.36
N ASN A 91 -32.79 19.89 -7.59
CA ASN A 91 -32.97 20.04 -6.14
C ASN A 91 -31.66 19.91 -5.34
N VAL A 92 -30.67 19.16 -5.84
CA VAL A 92 -29.34 19.03 -5.20
C VAL A 92 -28.56 20.36 -5.21
N SER A 93 -28.83 21.22 -6.20
CA SER A 93 -28.10 22.49 -6.39
C SER A 93 -28.69 23.67 -5.62
N VAL A 94 -29.98 23.63 -5.29
CA VAL A 94 -30.68 24.72 -4.56
C VAL A 94 -30.57 24.60 -3.04
N GLU A 95 -30.26 23.41 -2.52
CA GLU A 95 -30.20 23.16 -1.07
C GLU A 95 -28.87 23.62 -0.42
N THR A 96 -27.91 24.12 -1.20
CA THR A 96 -26.61 24.62 -0.71
C THR A 96 -26.61 26.08 -0.23
N PHE A 97 -27.72 26.80 -0.35
CA PHE A 97 -27.83 28.22 0.05
C PHE A 97 -28.94 28.48 1.07
N ARG A 98 -29.03 27.63 2.10
CA ARG A 98 -29.87 27.90 3.27
C ARG A 98 -29.07 27.66 4.54
N TRP A 99 -28.22 28.63 4.86
CA TRP A 99 -27.72 28.91 6.22
C TRP A 99 -28.41 30.16 6.72
#